data_AF-A0A2T6DPN2-F1
#
_entry.id   AF-A0A2T6DPN2-F1
#
_cell.length_a   1.000
_cell.length_b   1.000
_cell.length_c   1.000
_cell.angle_alpha   90.00
_cell.angle_beta   90.00
_cell.angle_gamma   90.00
#
_symmetry.space_group_name_H-M   'P 1'
#
loop_
_entity.id
_entity.type
_entity.pdbx_description
1 polymer ?
#
loop_
_entity_poly.entity_id
_entity_poly.type
_entity_poly.pdbx_seq_one_letter_code
_entity_poly.pdbx_strand_id
1 'polypeptide(L)'
;MPTPTPEPARVGKIARLPVAIRNEVCRRIYDGQPGPKIIAWLHTQEDVLRVLDEQFHEEPISPQNLSEWRQGGYQNWLSRRERIADTKDLAEFALKLGEAAGGSIMDGTAAIAGGRIMGVLEKVDDENFPKLIAGIASLRSLELEARRQKSHEAFTRERLDLKAREVAATELRVQLLTCEKFLQWYSDKRALEAASRPTKDGRVQALMALMFGAKPAAPADDAAPEEGGTDAAGT
;
A
#
# COMPACT_ATOMS: atom_id res chain seq x y z
N MET A 1 -5.59 12.52 -5.02
CA MET A 1 -5.74 13.72 -4.18
C MET A 1 -6.38 14.79 -5.05
N PRO A 2 -7.66 15.16 -4.86
CA PRO A 2 -8.23 16.26 -5.61
C PRO A 2 -7.48 17.54 -5.22
N THR A 3 -6.83 18.17 -6.19
CA THR A 3 -6.24 19.50 -6.04
C THR A 3 -7.34 20.47 -5.64
N PRO A 4 -7.15 21.32 -4.62
CA PRO A 4 -8.13 22.33 -4.28
C PRO A 4 -8.32 23.23 -5.50
N THR A 5 -9.55 23.31 -5.99
CA THR A 5 -9.97 24.22 -7.04
C THR A 5 -9.54 25.64 -6.63
N PRO A 6 -8.88 26.41 -7.51
CA PRO A 6 -8.51 27.78 -7.19
C PRO A 6 -9.79 28.57 -6.91
N GLU A 7 -9.94 29.04 -5.66
CA GLU A 7 -11.05 29.92 -5.30
C GLU A 7 -11.00 31.17 -6.20
N PRO A 8 -12.15 31.66 -6.69
CA PRO A 8 -12.20 32.84 -7.55
C PRO A 8 -11.52 34.02 -6.83
N ALA A 9 -10.59 34.67 -7.53
CA ALA A 9 -9.87 35.81 -7.00
C ALA A 9 -10.86 36.94 -6.66
N ARG A 10 -11.07 37.17 -5.36
CA ARG A 10 -11.96 38.23 -4.85
C ARG A 10 -11.51 39.60 -5.37
N VAL A 11 -12.45 40.37 -5.92
CA VAL A 11 -12.17 41.61 -6.66
C VAL A 11 -12.39 42.90 -5.86
N GLY A 12 -12.96 42.82 -4.65
CA GLY A 12 -13.27 44.01 -3.84
C GLY A 12 -12.04 44.72 -3.24
N LYS A 13 -12.20 46.00 -2.87
CA LYS A 13 -11.12 46.86 -2.32
C LYS A 13 -10.31 46.18 -1.21
N ILE A 14 -10.99 45.62 -0.21
CA ILE A 14 -10.34 44.93 0.93
C ILE A 14 -9.60 43.66 0.48
N ALA A 15 -10.05 42.99 -0.57
CA ALA A 15 -9.40 41.79 -1.10
C ALA A 15 -8.06 42.10 -1.80
N ARG A 16 -7.89 43.31 -2.33
CA ARG A 16 -6.65 43.77 -2.99
C ARG A 16 -5.60 44.31 -2.03
N LEU A 17 -5.97 44.57 -0.78
CA LEU A 17 -5.02 45.02 0.25
C LEU A 17 -3.97 43.94 0.57
N PRO A 18 -2.76 44.31 1.04
CA PRO A 18 -1.76 43.36 1.49
C PRO A 18 -2.29 42.34 2.52
N VAL A 19 -1.75 41.11 2.48
CA VAL A 19 -2.18 40.00 3.35
C VAL A 19 -2.17 40.39 4.83
N ALA A 20 -1.15 41.13 5.27
CA ALA A 20 -1.02 41.59 6.65
C ALA A 20 -2.22 42.46 7.07
N ILE A 21 -2.62 43.42 6.22
CA ILE A 21 -3.77 44.30 6.47
C ILE A 21 -5.07 43.49 6.46
N ARG A 22 -5.26 42.58 5.51
CA ARG A 22 -6.46 41.73 5.47
C ARG A 22 -6.61 40.88 6.73
N ASN A 23 -5.50 40.31 7.22
CA ASN A 23 -5.49 39.53 8.47
C ASN A 23 -5.83 40.40 9.69
N GLU A 24 -5.31 41.62 9.74
CA GLU A 24 -5.61 42.55 10.83
C GLU A 24 -7.08 43.04 10.78
N VAL A 25 -7.64 43.29 9.59
CA VAL A 25 -9.09 43.52 9.43
C VAL A 25 -9.88 42.34 10.00
N CYS A 26 -9.50 41.11 9.66
CA CYS A 26 -10.18 39.92 10.17
C CYS A 26 -10.06 39.81 11.70
N ARG A 27 -8.90 40.11 12.30
CA ARG A 27 -8.74 40.15 13.76
C ARG A 27 -9.64 41.19 14.40
N ARG A 28 -9.68 42.41 13.87
CA ARG A 28 -10.54 43.49 14.41
C ARG A 28 -12.02 43.15 14.30
N ILE A 29 -12.44 42.48 13.23
CA ILE A 29 -13.80 41.95 13.11
C ILE A 29 -14.05 40.87 14.17
N TYR A 30 -13.10 39.95 14.36
CA TYR A 30 -13.18 38.89 15.36
C TYR A 30 -13.25 39.42 16.80
N ASP A 31 -12.51 40.47 17.10
CA ASP A 31 -12.50 41.16 18.39
C ASP A 31 -13.74 42.05 18.61
N GLY A 32 -14.72 42.04 17.69
CA GLY A 32 -15.97 42.77 17.81
C GLY A 32 -15.86 44.29 17.59
N GLN A 33 -14.80 44.77 16.92
CA GLN A 33 -14.67 46.21 16.68
C GLN A 33 -15.78 46.75 15.74
N PRO A 34 -16.37 47.92 16.03
CA PRO A 34 -17.37 48.53 15.17
C PRO A 34 -16.83 48.84 13.77
N GLY A 35 -17.67 48.65 12.74
CA GLY A 35 -17.31 48.89 11.34
C GLY A 35 -16.68 50.26 11.06
N PRO A 36 -17.25 51.38 11.56
CA PRO A 36 -16.67 52.71 11.37
C PRO A 36 -15.24 52.85 11.93
N LYS A 37 -14.94 52.19 13.06
CA LYS A 37 -13.60 52.21 13.67
C LYS A 37 -12.57 51.45 12.82
N ILE A 38 -12.99 50.33 12.22
CA ILE A 38 -12.15 49.55 11.31
C ILE A 38 -11.87 50.34 10.03
N ILE A 39 -12.88 51.01 9.48
CA ILE A 39 -12.73 51.85 8.27
C ILE A 39 -11.80 53.03 8.55
N ALA A 40 -12.00 53.75 9.64
CA ALA A 40 -11.12 54.85 10.04
C ALA A 40 -9.66 54.39 10.17
N TRP A 41 -9.42 53.22 10.77
CA TRP A 41 -8.08 52.63 10.85
C TRP A 41 -7.52 52.24 9.47
N LEU A 42 -8.33 51.69 8.57
CA LEU A 42 -7.88 51.36 7.21
C LEU A 42 -7.37 52.60 6.47
N HIS A 43 -8.04 53.75 6.63
CA HIS A 43 -7.62 55.01 6.01
C HIS A 43 -6.38 55.66 6.62
N THR A 44 -5.84 55.14 7.73
CA THR A 44 -4.55 55.60 8.27
C THR A 44 -3.34 54.83 7.73
N GLN A 45 -3.57 53.74 6.99
CA GLN A 45 -2.49 52.89 6.49
C GLN A 45 -2.03 53.36 5.10
N GLU A 46 -0.75 53.70 4.96
CA GLU A 46 -0.15 54.13 3.70
C GLU A 46 -0.34 53.10 2.57
N ASP A 47 -0.16 51.82 2.88
CA ASP A 47 -0.39 50.73 1.94
C ASP A 47 -1.84 50.66 1.42
N VAL A 48 -2.83 51.06 2.24
CA VAL A 48 -4.24 51.12 1.82
C VAL A 48 -4.44 52.27 0.86
N LEU A 49 -3.93 53.46 1.20
CA LEU A 49 -4.02 54.65 0.36
C LEU A 49 -3.37 54.41 -1.01
N ARG A 50 -2.19 53.79 -1.03
CA ARG A 50 -1.50 53.41 -2.28
C ARG A 50 -2.36 52.48 -3.15
N VAL A 51 -2.98 51.45 -2.56
CA VAL A 51 -3.85 50.54 -3.32
C VAL A 51 -5.09 51.26 -3.83
N LEU A 52 -5.67 52.20 -3.07
CA LEU A 52 -6.82 52.98 -3.50
C LEU A 52 -6.49 53.92 -4.65
N ASP A 53 -5.34 54.59 -4.61
CA ASP A 53 -4.84 55.42 -5.70
C ASP A 53 -4.60 54.59 -6.98
N GLU A 54 -3.78 53.53 -6.87
CA GLU A 54 -3.37 52.71 -8.02
C GLU A 54 -4.53 51.96 -8.70
N GLN A 55 -5.54 51.51 -7.93
CA GLN A 55 -6.52 50.53 -8.42
C GLN A 55 -7.98 50.99 -8.31
N PHE A 56 -8.26 52.06 -7.57
CA PHE A 56 -9.64 52.47 -7.26
C PHE A 56 -9.87 53.99 -7.37
N HIS A 57 -8.99 54.72 -8.04
CA HIS A 57 -9.12 56.17 -8.27
C HIS A 57 -9.34 56.96 -6.97
N GLU A 58 -8.59 56.60 -5.93
CA GLU A 58 -8.66 57.19 -4.57
C GLU A 58 -10.03 57.06 -3.88
N GLU A 59 -10.96 56.26 -4.41
CA GLU A 59 -12.30 56.14 -3.85
C GLU A 59 -12.22 55.44 -2.47
N PRO A 60 -12.73 56.04 -1.39
CA PRO A 60 -12.57 55.52 -0.04
C PRO A 60 -13.26 54.16 0.16
N ILE A 61 -12.72 53.35 1.07
CA ILE A 61 -13.37 52.15 1.57
C ILE A 61 -14.67 52.54 2.29
N SER A 62 -15.79 51.99 1.83
CA SER A 62 -17.11 52.23 2.38
C SER A 62 -17.55 51.14 3.37
N PRO A 63 -18.60 51.38 4.19
CA PRO A 63 -19.24 50.34 5.01
C PRO A 63 -19.69 49.13 4.20
N GLN A 64 -20.11 49.33 2.95
CA GLN A 64 -20.52 48.26 2.05
C GLN A 64 -19.36 47.32 1.72
N ASN A 65 -18.16 47.86 1.45
CA ASN A 65 -16.97 47.04 1.19
C ASN A 65 -16.61 46.16 2.40
N LEU A 66 -16.79 46.68 3.62
CA LEU A 66 -16.56 45.90 4.84
C LEU A 66 -17.62 44.80 5.04
N SER A 67 -18.88 45.08 4.72
CA SER A 67 -19.96 44.08 4.74
C SER A 67 -19.72 42.95 3.74
N GLU A 68 -19.31 43.26 2.51
CA GLU A 68 -18.93 42.27 1.49
C GLU A 68 -17.73 41.44 1.94
N TRP A 69 -16.74 42.07 2.57
CA TRP A 69 -15.60 41.36 3.14
C TRP A 69 -16.00 40.39 4.25
N ARG A 70 -16.94 40.76 5.13
CA ARG A 70 -17.47 39.89 6.20
C ARG A 70 -18.15 38.64 5.65
N GLN A 71 -18.87 38.78 4.54
CA GLN A 71 -19.62 37.68 3.93
C GLN A 71 -18.74 36.65 3.22
N GLY A 72 -17.45 36.95 3.03
CA GLY A 72 -16.59 35.96 2.43
C GLY A 72 -15.13 35.99 2.87
N GLY A 73 -14.41 37.11 2.76
CA GLY A 73 -12.98 37.14 3.08
C GLY A 73 -12.72 36.80 4.54
N TYR A 74 -13.58 37.30 5.41
CA TYR A 74 -13.63 36.95 6.82
C TYR A 74 -14.06 35.50 7.07
N GLN A 75 -15.07 34.99 6.36
CA GLN A 75 -15.51 33.59 6.49
C GLN A 75 -14.38 32.61 6.12
N ASN A 76 -13.67 32.87 5.03
CA ASN A 76 -12.52 32.07 4.64
C ASN A 76 -11.41 32.11 5.70
N TRP A 77 -11.17 33.28 6.29
CA TRP A 77 -10.20 33.44 7.38
C TRP A 77 -10.62 32.67 8.63
N LEU A 78 -11.91 32.71 9.00
CA LEU A 78 -12.47 31.91 10.10
C LEU A 78 -12.30 30.41 9.83
N SER A 79 -12.71 29.90 8.67
CA SER A 79 -12.55 28.48 8.33
C SER A 79 -11.09 28.04 8.29
N ARG A 80 -10.16 28.93 7.89
CA ARG A 80 -8.72 28.65 7.96
C ARG A 80 -8.25 28.56 9.41
N ARG A 81 -8.74 29.45 10.27
CA ARG A 81 -8.39 29.50 11.70
C ARG A 81 -8.96 28.30 12.45
N GLU A 82 -10.21 27.92 12.23
CA GLU A 82 -10.83 26.72 12.78
C GLU A 82 -10.04 25.48 12.39
N ARG A 83 -9.73 25.29 11.11
CA ARG A 83 -8.89 24.15 10.67
C ARG A 83 -7.53 24.10 11.37
N ILE A 84 -6.90 25.25 11.61
CA ILE A 84 -5.62 25.31 12.32
C ILE A 84 -5.80 24.98 13.81
N ALA A 85 -6.88 25.46 14.43
CA ALA A 85 -7.24 25.15 15.82
C ALA A 85 -7.52 23.64 15.96
N ASP A 86 -8.40 23.08 15.12
CA ASP A 86 -8.72 21.65 15.09
C ASP A 86 -7.46 20.80 14.92
N THR A 87 -6.56 21.21 14.02
CA THR A 87 -5.29 20.49 13.80
C THR A 87 -4.38 20.55 15.02
N LYS A 88 -4.36 21.69 15.73
CA LYS A 88 -3.56 21.87 16.94
C LYS A 88 -4.13 21.04 18.10
N ASP A 89 -5.44 21.06 18.28
CA ASP A 89 -6.14 20.29 19.31
C ASP A 89 -5.97 18.78 19.06
N LEU A 90 -6.05 18.36 17.80
CA LEU A 90 -5.79 16.99 17.38
C LEU A 90 -4.32 16.57 17.62
N ALA A 91 -3.37 17.46 17.33
CA ALA A 91 -1.96 17.20 17.58
C ALA A 91 -1.66 17.10 19.08
N GLU A 92 -2.28 17.94 19.91
CA GLU A 92 -2.17 17.89 21.37
C GLU A 92 -2.81 16.61 21.93
N PHE A 93 -3.97 16.22 21.41
CA PHE A 93 -4.62 14.95 21.76
C PHE A 93 -3.77 13.74 21.38
N ALA A 94 -3.20 13.73 20.18
CA ALA A 94 -2.30 12.68 19.72
C ALA A 94 -1.03 12.56 20.58
N LEU A 95 -0.49 13.71 21.04
CA LEU A 95 0.67 13.74 21.93
C LEU A 95 0.34 13.12 23.29
N LYS A 96 -0.79 13.52 23.90
CA LYS A 96 -1.28 12.95 25.17
C LYS A 96 -1.56 11.45 25.07
N LEU A 97 -2.09 10.98 23.94
CA LEU A 97 -2.35 9.57 23.70
C LEU A 97 -1.07 8.75 23.53
N GLY A 98 -0.07 9.30 22.84
CA GLY A 98 1.26 8.69 22.70
C GLY A 98 2.01 8.62 24.03
N GLU A 99 1.90 9.64 24.88
CA GLU A 99 2.42 9.65 26.25
C GLU A 99 1.75 8.59 27.12
N ALA A 100 0.42 8.46 27.05
CA ALA A 100 -0.33 7.44 27.77
C ALA A 100 -0.04 6.00 27.28
N ALA A 101 0.36 5.84 26.01
CA ALA A 101 0.68 4.55 25.39
C ALA A 101 2.16 4.11 25.55
N GLY A 102 3.01 4.91 26.22
CA GLY A 102 4.39 4.54 26.50
C GLY A 102 5.45 5.05 25.50
N GLY A 103 5.10 6.01 24.64
CA GLY A 103 6.07 6.91 24.01
C GLY A 103 6.72 6.48 22.68
N SER A 104 6.16 5.55 21.91
CA SER A 104 6.71 5.24 20.58
C SER A 104 6.28 6.27 19.51
N ILE A 105 7.25 6.77 18.73
CA ILE A 105 7.01 7.71 17.61
C ILE A 105 6.05 7.13 16.57
N MET A 106 6.04 5.80 16.40
CA MET A 106 5.10 5.11 15.52
C MET A 106 3.66 5.27 16.01
N ASP A 107 3.45 5.36 17.33
CA ASP A 107 2.13 5.55 17.93
C ASP A 107 1.63 6.99 17.71
N GLY A 108 2.54 7.97 17.68
CA GLY A 108 2.23 9.34 17.28
C GLY A 108 1.77 9.44 15.82
N THR A 109 2.41 8.71 14.90
CA THR A 109 1.97 8.67 13.48
C THR A 109 0.64 7.93 13.31
N ALA A 110 0.41 6.88 14.10
CA ALA A 110 -0.87 6.18 14.16
C ALA A 110 -1.97 7.07 14.74
N ALA A 111 -1.66 7.91 15.73
CA ALA A 111 -2.59 8.87 16.33
C ALA A 111 -2.92 10.02 15.36
N ILE A 112 -1.94 10.55 14.61
CA ILE A 112 -2.20 11.54 13.55
C ILE A 112 -3.07 10.94 12.44
N ALA A 113 -2.76 9.71 12.01
CA ALA A 113 -3.58 8.99 11.04
C ALA A 113 -4.99 8.75 11.58
N GLY A 114 -5.11 8.32 12.84
CA GLY A 114 -6.37 8.11 13.55
C GLY A 114 -7.19 9.40 13.63
N GLY A 115 -6.57 10.53 13.96
CA GLY A 115 -7.24 11.82 14.01
C GLY A 115 -7.69 12.34 12.64
N ARG A 116 -6.92 12.10 11.58
CA ARG A 116 -7.36 12.39 10.20
C ARG A 116 -8.52 11.50 9.76
N ILE A 117 -8.49 10.22 10.13
CA ILE A 117 -9.60 9.29 9.89
C ILE A 117 -10.84 9.77 10.66
N MET A 118 -10.69 10.18 11.92
CA MET A 118 -11.76 10.69 12.76
C MET A 118 -12.39 11.98 12.19
N GLY A 119 -11.57 12.93 11.76
CA GLY A 119 -12.07 14.16 11.12
C GLY A 119 -12.70 13.94 9.74
N VAL A 120 -12.43 12.81 9.08
CA VAL A 120 -13.17 12.36 7.89
C VAL A 120 -14.48 11.71 8.31
N LEU A 121 -14.47 10.84 9.33
CA LEU A 121 -15.67 10.20 9.87
C LEU A 121 -16.70 11.20 10.38
N GLU A 122 -16.28 12.29 11.03
CA GLU A 122 -17.17 13.36 11.51
C GLU A 122 -17.87 14.14 10.38
N LYS A 123 -17.32 14.12 9.17
CA LYS A 123 -17.85 14.85 8.00
C LYS A 123 -18.66 13.98 7.06
N VAL A 124 -18.68 12.67 7.31
CA VAL A 124 -19.45 11.72 6.53
C VAL A 124 -20.87 11.69 7.07
N ASP A 125 -21.83 11.89 6.18
CA ASP A 125 -23.24 11.74 6.50
C ASP A 125 -23.62 10.27 6.78
N ASP A 126 -24.76 10.08 7.43
CA ASP A 126 -25.26 8.74 7.80
C ASP A 126 -25.47 7.84 6.58
N GLU A 127 -25.71 8.41 5.38
CA GLU A 127 -25.86 7.67 4.13
C GLU A 127 -24.54 7.05 3.65
N ASN A 128 -23.43 7.78 3.79
CA ASN A 128 -22.12 7.35 3.30
C ASN A 128 -21.26 6.65 4.37
N PHE A 129 -21.64 6.74 5.65
CA PHE A 129 -20.92 6.10 6.75
C PHE A 129 -20.78 4.57 6.57
N PRO A 130 -21.83 3.80 6.21
CA PRO A 130 -21.70 2.35 5.98
C PRO A 130 -20.74 2.00 4.84
N LYS A 131 -20.72 2.81 3.76
CA LYS A 131 -19.81 2.60 2.62
C LYS A 131 -18.36 2.81 3.01
N LEU A 132 -18.08 3.82 3.83
CA LEU A 132 -16.74 4.09 4.34
C LEU A 132 -16.24 2.95 5.22
N ILE A 133 -17.07 2.47 6.16
CA ILE A 133 -16.72 1.33 7.03
C ILE A 133 -16.45 0.07 6.20
N ALA A 134 -17.29 -0.23 5.20
CA ALA A 134 -17.08 -1.35 4.29
C ALA A 134 -15.76 -1.22 3.49
N GLY A 135 -15.43 -0.03 3.02
CA GLY A 135 -14.17 0.25 2.32
C GLY A 135 -12.94 0.02 3.22
N ILE A 136 -12.98 0.48 4.47
CA ILE A 136 -11.89 0.26 5.44
C ILE A 136 -11.75 -1.23 5.76
N ALA A 137 -12.85 -1.94 5.99
CA ALA A 137 -12.83 -3.39 6.23
C ALA A 137 -12.24 -4.15 5.03
N SER A 138 -12.63 -3.79 3.81
CA SER A 138 -12.08 -4.37 2.58
C SER A 138 -10.56 -4.15 2.46
N LEU A 139 -10.09 -2.92 2.70
CA LEU A 139 -8.65 -2.62 2.70
C LEU A 139 -7.88 -3.45 3.74
N ARG A 140 -8.45 -3.65 4.94
CA ARG A 140 -7.84 -4.50 5.97
C ARG A 140 -7.79 -5.96 5.56
N SER A 141 -8.84 -6.48 4.95
CA SER A 141 -8.85 -7.85 4.41
C SER A 141 -7.78 -8.04 3.34
N LEU A 142 -7.68 -7.12 2.38
CA LEU A 142 -6.64 -7.15 1.33
C LEU A 142 -5.22 -7.08 1.92
N GLU A 143 -4.99 -6.26 2.94
CA GLU A 143 -3.70 -6.20 3.64
C GLU A 143 -3.34 -7.54 4.30
N LEU A 144 -4.29 -8.16 4.99
CA LEU A 144 -4.09 -9.47 5.64
C LEU A 144 -3.84 -10.58 4.62
N GLU A 145 -4.56 -10.58 3.51
CA GLU A 145 -4.35 -11.53 2.40
C GLU A 145 -2.96 -11.37 1.80
N ALA A 146 -2.53 -10.15 1.50
CA ALA A 146 -1.19 -9.89 0.98
C ALA A 146 -0.09 -10.34 1.96
N ARG A 147 -0.29 -10.14 3.27
CA ARG A 147 0.63 -10.64 4.31
C ARG A 147 0.68 -12.17 4.33
N ARG A 148 -0.47 -12.85 4.29
CA ARG A 148 -0.54 -14.32 4.23
C ARG A 148 0.12 -14.87 2.97
N GLN A 149 -0.11 -14.23 1.82
CA GLN A 149 0.49 -14.62 0.56
C GLN A 149 2.01 -14.52 0.61
N LYS A 150 2.57 -13.39 1.09
CA LYS A 150 4.01 -13.24 1.27
C LYS A 150 4.61 -14.30 2.17
N SER A 151 3.95 -14.62 3.29
CA SER A 151 4.40 -15.68 4.18
C SER A 151 4.35 -17.06 3.51
N HIS A 152 3.31 -17.34 2.74
CA HIS A 152 3.18 -18.60 2.00
C HIS A 152 4.22 -18.75 0.89
N GLU A 153 4.49 -17.68 0.14
CA GLU A 153 5.53 -17.63 -0.89
C GLU A 153 6.92 -17.84 -0.28
N ALA A 154 7.22 -17.19 0.85
CA ALA A 154 8.48 -17.38 1.57
C ALA A 154 8.67 -18.83 2.02
N PHE A 155 7.64 -19.42 2.66
CA PHE A 155 7.67 -20.82 3.09
C PHE A 155 7.82 -21.79 1.90
N THR A 156 7.09 -21.55 0.82
CA THR A 156 7.17 -22.38 -0.39
C THR A 156 8.55 -22.30 -1.01
N ARG A 157 9.14 -21.10 -1.07
CA ARG A 157 10.50 -20.88 -1.59
C ARG A 157 11.55 -21.62 -0.76
N GLU A 158 11.47 -21.54 0.57
CA GLU A 158 12.39 -22.26 1.47
C GLU A 158 12.28 -23.78 1.27
N ARG A 159 11.06 -24.31 1.18
CA ARG A 159 10.83 -25.73 0.93
C ARG A 159 11.39 -26.19 -0.43
N LEU A 160 11.27 -25.36 -1.47
CA LEU A 160 11.84 -25.65 -2.78
C LEU A 160 13.38 -25.65 -2.74
N ASP A 161 14.00 -24.72 -2.01
CA ASP A 161 15.46 -24.68 -1.83
C ASP A 161 15.98 -25.95 -1.11
N LEU A 162 15.29 -26.38 -0.05
CA LEU A 162 15.63 -27.62 0.65
C LEU A 162 15.53 -28.85 -0.26
N LYS A 163 14.44 -28.96 -1.04
CA LYS A 163 14.28 -30.05 -2.02
C LYS A 163 15.35 -30.01 -3.11
N ALA A 164 15.72 -28.82 -3.60
CA ALA A 164 16.76 -28.69 -4.61
C ALA A 164 18.12 -29.18 -4.08
N ARG A 165 18.46 -28.85 -2.83
CA ARG A 165 19.67 -29.36 -2.17
C ARG A 165 19.64 -30.87 -1.95
N GLU A 166 18.50 -31.42 -1.57
CA GLU A 166 18.32 -32.86 -1.39
C GLU A 166 18.51 -33.61 -2.72
N VAL A 167 17.93 -33.10 -3.80
CA VAL A 167 18.11 -33.66 -5.15
C VAL A 167 19.59 -33.58 -5.56
N ALA A 168 20.24 -32.43 -5.40
CA ALA A 168 21.67 -32.27 -5.73
C ALA A 168 22.58 -33.21 -4.93
N ALA A 169 22.32 -33.37 -3.62
CA ALA A 169 23.06 -34.30 -2.78
C ALA A 169 22.83 -35.77 -3.18
N THR A 170 21.61 -36.11 -3.57
CA THR A 170 21.26 -37.44 -4.08
C THR A 170 21.95 -37.71 -5.41
N GLU A 171 21.94 -36.75 -6.33
CA GLU A 171 22.62 -36.85 -7.61
C GLU A 171 24.13 -37.07 -7.42
N LEU A 172 24.78 -36.26 -6.58
CA LEU A 172 26.19 -36.43 -6.26
C LEU A 172 26.47 -37.82 -5.67
N ARG A 173 25.62 -38.30 -4.77
CA ARG A 173 25.74 -39.65 -4.20
C ARG A 173 25.63 -40.73 -5.29
N VAL A 174 24.66 -40.62 -6.19
CA VAL A 174 24.51 -41.56 -7.31
C VAL A 174 25.73 -41.54 -8.21
N GLN A 175 26.27 -40.35 -8.53
CA GLN A 175 27.49 -40.22 -9.33
C GLN A 175 28.68 -40.90 -8.66
N LEU A 176 28.92 -40.62 -7.37
CA LEU A 176 30.01 -41.25 -6.60
C LEU A 176 29.87 -42.77 -6.55
N LEU A 177 28.69 -43.28 -6.19
CA LEU A 177 28.44 -44.72 -6.15
C LEU A 177 28.62 -45.38 -7.53
N THR A 178 28.25 -44.68 -8.61
CA THR A 178 28.47 -45.18 -9.98
C THR A 178 29.96 -45.28 -10.31
N CYS A 179 30.77 -44.27 -9.94
CA CYS A 179 32.22 -44.29 -10.11
C CYS A 179 32.89 -45.38 -9.27
N GLU A 180 32.51 -45.52 -7.99
CA GLU A 180 33.02 -46.58 -7.10
C GLU A 180 32.73 -47.97 -7.67
N LYS A 181 31.50 -48.18 -8.15
CA LYS A 181 31.11 -49.43 -8.77
C LYS A 181 31.87 -49.69 -10.07
N PHE A 182 32.06 -48.67 -10.91
CA PHE A 182 32.89 -48.78 -12.10
C PHE A 182 34.32 -49.23 -11.76
N LEU A 183 34.95 -48.62 -10.75
CA LEU A 183 36.28 -49.01 -10.29
C LEU A 183 36.31 -50.46 -9.79
N GLN A 184 35.32 -50.85 -8.98
CA GLN A 184 35.18 -52.23 -8.48
C GLN A 184 35.15 -53.25 -9.63
N TRP A 185 34.43 -52.94 -10.71
CA TRP A 185 34.25 -53.86 -11.84
C TRP A 185 35.35 -53.81 -12.88
N TYR A 186 36.03 -52.68 -13.06
CA TYR A 186 37.22 -52.60 -13.90
C TYR A 186 38.29 -53.63 -13.44
N SER A 187 38.34 -53.90 -12.12
CA SER A 187 39.17 -54.94 -11.53
C SER A 187 38.59 -56.38 -11.59
N ASP A 188 37.36 -56.59 -12.07
CA ASP A 188 36.74 -57.93 -12.21
C ASP A 188 36.94 -58.48 -13.63
N LYS A 189 37.64 -59.63 -13.73
CA LYS A 189 37.91 -60.32 -15.01
C LYS A 189 36.63 -60.69 -15.78
N ARG A 190 35.52 -60.99 -15.09
CA ARG A 190 34.23 -61.34 -15.73
C ARG A 190 33.58 -60.14 -16.40
N ALA A 191 33.74 -58.95 -15.81
CA ALA A 191 33.23 -57.71 -16.38
C ALA A 191 34.02 -57.32 -17.64
N LEU A 192 35.33 -57.53 -17.64
CA LEU A 192 36.19 -57.34 -18.83
C LEU A 192 35.79 -58.27 -19.99
N GLU A 193 35.50 -59.54 -19.69
CA GLU A 193 35.03 -60.51 -20.69
C GLU A 193 33.66 -60.11 -21.26
N ALA A 194 32.71 -59.73 -20.40
CA ALA A 194 31.40 -59.24 -20.82
C ALA A 194 31.49 -57.97 -21.69
N ALA A 195 32.41 -57.06 -21.36
CA ALA A 195 32.68 -55.83 -22.12
C ALA A 195 33.41 -56.07 -23.46
N SER A 196 33.95 -57.26 -23.69
CA SER A 196 34.67 -57.62 -24.92
C SER A 196 33.78 -58.24 -26.00
N ARG A 197 32.46 -58.30 -25.78
CA ARG A 197 31.49 -58.83 -26.77
C ARG A 197 31.43 -57.94 -28.04
N PRO A 198 31.17 -58.52 -29.23
CA PRO A 198 31.30 -57.81 -30.51
C PRO A 198 30.24 -56.73 -30.73
N THR A 199 29.03 -56.89 -30.19
CA THR A 199 27.93 -55.92 -30.37
C THR A 199 27.78 -55.01 -29.15
N LYS A 200 27.40 -53.75 -29.37
CA LYS A 200 27.09 -52.80 -28.28
C LYS A 200 25.99 -53.34 -27.38
N ASP A 201 24.90 -53.83 -27.97
CA ASP A 201 23.77 -54.37 -27.21
C ASP A 201 24.13 -55.64 -26.45
N GLY A 202 24.95 -56.52 -27.03
CA GLY A 202 25.44 -57.72 -26.36
C GLY A 202 26.37 -57.41 -25.18
N ARG A 203 27.20 -56.37 -25.28
CA ARG A 203 28.01 -55.85 -24.16
C ARG A 203 27.12 -55.28 -23.06
N VAL A 204 26.17 -54.42 -23.44
CA VAL A 204 25.25 -53.78 -22.48
C VAL A 204 24.41 -54.82 -21.76
N GLN A 205 23.82 -55.79 -22.46
CA GLN A 205 23.01 -56.84 -21.83
C GLN A 205 23.82 -57.77 -20.92
N ALA A 206 25.03 -58.16 -21.34
CA ALA A 206 25.90 -59.01 -20.51
C ALA A 206 26.39 -58.30 -19.25
N LEU A 207 26.75 -57.01 -19.37
CA LEU A 207 27.08 -56.18 -18.21
C LEU A 207 25.86 -55.94 -17.33
N MET A 208 24.69 -55.66 -17.89
CA MET A 208 23.46 -55.43 -17.13
C MET A 208 23.03 -56.70 -16.36
N ALA A 209 23.15 -57.89 -16.97
CA ALA A 209 22.90 -59.16 -16.31
C ALA A 209 23.92 -59.47 -15.19
N LEU A 210 25.18 -59.12 -15.40
CA LEU A 210 26.24 -59.27 -14.39
C LEU A 210 26.09 -58.26 -13.23
N MET A 211 25.63 -57.03 -13.53
CA MET A 211 25.53 -55.92 -12.58
C MET A 211 24.26 -55.94 -11.73
N PHE A 212 23.12 -56.31 -12.32
CA PHE A 212 21.81 -56.19 -11.68
C PHE A 212 21.05 -57.53 -11.60
N GLY A 213 21.68 -58.63 -12.03
CA GLY A 213 21.01 -59.91 -12.22
C GLY A 213 20.26 -59.98 -13.55
N ALA A 214 19.76 -61.17 -13.90
CA ALA A 214 18.92 -61.33 -15.09
C ALA A 214 17.68 -60.44 -14.95
N LYS A 215 17.34 -59.70 -16.02
CA LYS A 215 16.13 -58.87 -16.08
C LYS A 215 14.93 -59.74 -15.65
N PRO A 216 14.17 -59.39 -14.60
CA PRO A 216 12.97 -60.14 -14.26
C PRO A 216 12.05 -60.13 -15.49
N ALA A 217 11.46 -61.29 -15.81
CA ALA A 217 10.45 -61.38 -16.85
C ALA A 217 9.37 -60.33 -16.56
N ALA A 218 8.98 -59.58 -17.59
CA ALA A 218 7.92 -58.59 -17.45
C ALA A 218 6.69 -59.27 -16.81
N PRO A 219 5.99 -58.63 -15.85
CA PRO A 219 4.74 -59.18 -15.36
C PRO A 219 3.82 -59.37 -16.57
N ALA A 220 3.21 -60.55 -16.68
CA ALA A 220 2.19 -60.82 -17.67
C ALA A 220 1.09 -59.75 -17.53
N ASP A 221 0.63 -59.19 -18.64
CA ASP A 221 -0.53 -58.31 -18.69
C ASP A 221 -1.73 -59.00 -18.02
N ASP A 222 -1.98 -58.67 -16.76
CA ASP A 222 -3.24 -58.97 -16.10
C ASP A 222 -4.26 -57.93 -16.56
N ALA A 223 -5.13 -58.40 -17.45
CA ALA A 223 -6.53 -58.01 -17.63
C ALA A 223 -6.88 -56.52 -17.43
N ALA A 224 -7.07 -55.83 -18.56
CA ALA A 224 -7.89 -54.63 -18.62
C ALA A 224 -9.29 -54.92 -17.99
N PRO A 225 -9.84 -54.02 -17.17
CA PRO A 225 -11.19 -54.18 -16.66
C PRO A 225 -12.20 -54.00 -17.79
N GLU A 226 -13.17 -54.91 -17.85
CA GLU A 226 -14.31 -54.86 -18.75
C GLU A 226 -15.05 -53.51 -18.68
N GLU A 227 -15.36 -52.96 -19.85
CA GLU A 227 -16.29 -51.84 -20.00
C GLU A 227 -17.67 -52.26 -19.46
N GLY A 228 -17.99 -51.75 -18.27
CA GLY A 228 -19.32 -51.84 -17.70
C GLY A 228 -20.31 -51.07 -18.56
N GLY A 229 -21.14 -51.81 -19.29
CA GLY A 229 -22.32 -51.26 -19.93
C GLY A 229 -23.33 -50.77 -18.90
N THR A 230 -23.90 -49.60 -19.15
CA THR A 230 -25.24 -49.25 -18.69
C THR A 230 -25.93 -48.49 -19.81
N ASP A 231 -26.84 -49.19 -20.46
CA ASP A 231 -27.88 -48.65 -21.32
C ASP A 231 -29.19 -48.56 -20.50
N ALA A 232 -30.12 -47.72 -20.97
CA ALA A 232 -31.53 -47.60 -20.59
C ALA A 232 -31.96 -46.64 -19.44
N ALA A 233 -32.39 -45.45 -19.88
CA ALA A 233 -33.75 -44.89 -19.78
C ALA A 233 -34.68 -45.33 -18.62
N GLY A 234 -35.24 -44.32 -17.92
CA GLY A 234 -36.41 -44.43 -17.06
C GLY A 234 -37.05 -43.06 -16.84
N THR A 235 -38.11 -42.82 -17.62
CA THR A 235 -39.29 -41.93 -17.51
C THR A 235 -39.34 -40.84 -16.45
#